data_AF-A0A1B6K491-F1
#
_entry.id   AF-A0A1B6K491-F1
#
_cell.length_a   1.000
_cell.length_b   1.000
_cell.length_c   1.000
_cell.angle_alpha   90.00
_cell.angle_beta   90.00
_cell.angle_gamma   90.00
#
_symmetry.space_group_name_H-M   'P 1'
#
loop_
_entity.id
_entity.type
_entity.pdbx_description
1 polymer ?
#
loop_
_entity_poly.entity_id
_entity_poly.type
_entity_poly.pdbx_seq_one_letter_code
_entity_poly.pdbx_strand_id
1 'polypeptide(L)'
;SQQVCDQSLTNNIVDIVIIQMVTKFPDSISLQNVSTSFSMGYFELTNGILAGLSSAKRIGDFGLTMDDQMKISLTVGLEDLIVTYQEYYVKAMGLAVSGSLNANIKEVNVFLSATMENKSLCFLYVDKIQFVKLHKLDIDLGKKFASWAVTKAANAFRTNIKSLVEAKLDEALKKILDPDVNGVVCKN
;
A
#
# COMPACT_ATOMS: atom_id res chain seq x y z
N SER A 1 37.00 -7.76 -9.06
CA SER A 1 36.98 -7.52 -7.60
C SER A 1 35.54 -7.24 -7.21
N GLN A 2 34.94 -8.10 -6.40
CA GLN A 2 33.58 -7.91 -5.89
C GLN A 2 33.65 -6.80 -4.85
N GLN A 3 33.10 -5.63 -5.17
CA GLN A 3 33.01 -4.52 -4.24
C GLN A 3 31.98 -4.93 -3.18
N VAL A 4 32.47 -5.40 -2.03
CA VAL A 4 31.61 -5.67 -0.88
C VAL A 4 31.18 -4.31 -0.34
N CYS A 5 30.03 -3.81 -0.80
CA CYS A 5 29.38 -2.69 -0.14
C CYS A 5 29.11 -3.11 1.30
N ASP A 6 29.47 -2.27 2.28
CA ASP A 6 29.08 -2.47 3.66
C ASP A 6 27.55 -2.43 3.73
N GLN A 7 26.95 -3.58 4.04
CA GLN A 7 25.51 -3.75 4.11
C GLN A 7 24.90 -2.82 5.16
N SER A 8 25.61 -2.54 6.26
CA SER A 8 25.14 -1.65 7.31
C SER A 8 25.06 -0.20 6.84
N LEU A 9 26.07 0.27 6.10
CA LEU A 9 26.06 1.63 5.54
C LEU A 9 24.97 1.78 4.49
N THR A 10 24.83 0.78 3.62
CA THR A 10 23.80 0.77 2.57
C THR A 10 22.40 0.82 3.17
N ASN A 11 22.14 -0.01 4.17
CA ASN A 11 20.90 -0.04 4.92
C ASN A 11 20.56 1.32 5.57
N ASN A 12 21.54 1.99 6.19
CA ASN A 12 21.33 3.30 6.81
C ASN A 12 20.95 4.39 5.80
N ILE A 13 21.58 4.38 4.61
CA ILE A 13 21.23 5.33 3.53
C ILE A 13 19.80 5.08 3.06
N VAL A 14 19.43 3.81 2.87
CA VAL A 14 18.06 3.44 2.46
C VAL A 14 17.04 3.90 3.51
N ASP A 15 17.33 3.75 4.79
CA ASP A 15 16.44 4.21 5.87
C ASP A 15 16.22 5.74 5.81
N ILE A 16 17.27 6.53 5.54
CA ILE A 16 17.16 7.99 5.35
C ILE A 16 16.25 8.31 4.16
N VAL A 17 16.42 7.61 3.04
CA VAL A 17 15.61 7.82 1.83
C VAL A 17 14.15 7.46 2.09
N ILE A 18 13.88 6.35 2.78
CA ILE A 18 12.51 5.97 3.18
C ILE A 18 11.88 7.07 4.03
N ILE A 19 12.60 7.56 5.04
CA ILE A 19 12.11 8.66 5.90
C ILE A 19 11.78 9.90 5.05
N GLN A 20 12.65 10.29 4.13
CA GLN A 20 12.40 11.43 3.25
C GLN A 20 11.19 11.21 2.34
N MET A 21 11.02 10.02 1.77
CA MET A 21 9.84 9.70 0.96
C MET A 21 8.58 9.74 1.79
N VAL A 22 8.60 9.10 2.96
CA VAL A 22 7.50 9.08 3.93
C VAL A 22 7.06 10.49 4.33
N THR A 23 8.00 11.38 4.65
CA THR A 23 7.66 12.78 4.99
C THR A 23 7.04 13.57 3.84
N LYS A 24 7.17 13.09 2.60
CA LYS A 24 6.54 13.69 1.41
C LYS A 24 5.19 13.06 1.07
N PHE A 25 4.85 11.90 1.64
CA PHE A 25 3.52 11.36 1.49
C PHE A 25 2.54 12.23 2.29
N PRO A 26 1.36 12.54 1.73
CA PRO A 26 0.30 13.09 2.55
C PRO A 26 -0.08 12.08 3.63
N ASP A 27 -0.46 12.57 4.81
CA ASP A 27 -0.87 11.73 5.95
C ASP A 27 -2.01 10.76 5.60
N SER A 28 -2.80 11.12 4.58
CA SER A 28 -3.82 10.27 4.01
C SER A 28 -3.95 10.46 2.49
N ILE A 29 -4.38 9.40 1.80
CA ILE A 29 -4.67 9.39 0.36
C ILE A 29 -6.11 8.94 0.10
N SER A 30 -6.73 9.50 -0.93
CA SER A 30 -8.05 9.04 -1.37
C SER A 30 -7.96 7.67 -2.03
N LEU A 31 -8.81 6.75 -1.59
CA LEU A 31 -9.08 5.48 -2.26
C LEU A 31 -10.17 5.67 -3.31
N GLN A 32 -10.15 4.81 -4.33
CA GLN A 32 -11.22 4.80 -5.33
C GLN A 32 -12.50 4.19 -4.72
N ASN A 33 -13.65 4.59 -5.28
CA ASN A 33 -14.91 3.92 -5.02
C ASN A 33 -14.84 2.49 -5.55
N VAL A 34 -15.49 1.57 -4.84
CA VAL A 34 -15.54 0.16 -5.21
C VAL A 34 -16.99 -0.19 -5.44
N SER A 35 -17.27 -0.89 -6.53
CA SER A 35 -18.58 -1.51 -6.77
C SER A 35 -18.34 -2.92 -7.27
N THR A 36 -18.95 -3.91 -6.61
CA THR A 36 -18.83 -5.32 -6.98
C THR A 36 -20.18 -6.01 -6.86
N SER A 37 -20.52 -6.80 -7.87
CA SER A 37 -21.76 -7.57 -7.94
C SER A 37 -21.48 -9.04 -7.64
N PHE A 38 -22.42 -9.70 -6.98
CA PHE A 38 -22.41 -11.14 -6.73
C PHE A 38 -23.78 -11.74 -7.02
N SER A 39 -23.88 -13.07 -7.10
CA SER A 39 -25.08 -13.78 -7.59
C SER A 39 -26.41 -13.39 -6.94
N MET A 40 -26.41 -12.74 -5.77
CA MET A 40 -27.62 -12.39 -5.02
C MET A 40 -27.61 -10.94 -4.52
N GLY A 41 -26.79 -10.06 -5.09
CA GLY A 41 -26.63 -8.71 -4.57
C GLY A 41 -25.44 -7.92 -5.13
N TYR A 42 -25.17 -6.78 -4.51
CA TYR A 42 -23.99 -5.96 -4.80
C TYR A 42 -23.48 -5.27 -3.53
N PHE A 43 -22.23 -4.85 -3.60
CA PHE A 43 -21.51 -4.16 -2.54
C PHE A 43 -20.80 -2.94 -3.11
N GLU A 44 -20.97 -1.81 -2.44
CA GLU A 44 -20.40 -0.53 -2.82
C GLU A 44 -19.66 0.09 -1.64
N LEU A 45 -18.58 0.78 -1.95
CA LEU A 45 -17.77 1.58 -1.03
C LEU A 45 -17.51 2.93 -1.67
N THR A 46 -17.80 4.01 -0.97
CA THR A 46 -17.66 5.37 -1.49
C THR A 46 -16.83 6.25 -0.56
N ASN A 47 -16.08 7.17 -1.17
CA ASN A 47 -15.25 8.17 -0.48
C ASN A 47 -14.28 7.52 0.51
N GLY A 48 -13.46 6.61 -0.01
CA GLY A 48 -12.45 5.92 0.79
C GLY A 48 -11.21 6.75 1.03
N ILE A 49 -10.57 6.53 2.17
CA ILE A 49 -9.31 7.15 2.59
C ILE A 49 -8.41 6.05 3.15
N LEU A 50 -7.13 6.07 2.77
CA LEU A 50 -6.06 5.30 3.38
C LEU A 50 -5.12 6.24 4.13
N ALA A 51 -4.85 5.94 5.39
CA ALA A 51 -3.93 6.68 6.24
C ALA A 51 -2.91 5.73 6.89
N GLY A 52 -1.87 6.30 7.51
CA GLY A 52 -0.83 5.54 8.21
C GLY A 52 0.33 5.09 7.33
N LEU A 53 0.42 5.60 6.10
CA LEU A 53 1.58 5.40 5.21
C LEU A 53 2.89 5.89 5.84
N SER A 54 2.79 6.83 6.78
CA SER A 54 3.93 7.37 7.52
C SER A 54 4.58 6.39 8.49
N SER A 55 3.95 5.25 8.76
CA SER A 55 4.54 4.16 9.56
C SER A 55 5.52 3.29 8.76
N ALA A 56 5.79 3.63 7.50
CA ALA A 56 6.69 2.86 6.64
C ALA A 56 8.11 2.81 7.20
N LYS A 57 8.62 1.58 7.37
CA LYS A 57 9.99 1.30 7.79
C LYS A 57 10.56 0.12 7.01
N ARG A 58 11.87 0.07 6.79
CA ARG A 58 12.50 -1.10 6.17
C ARG A 58 12.36 -2.34 7.07
N ILE A 59 12.15 -3.49 6.43
CA ILE A 59 12.21 -4.82 7.05
C ILE A 59 13.28 -5.63 6.32
N GLY A 60 14.33 -6.01 7.06
CA GLY A 60 15.44 -6.79 6.51
C GLY A 60 16.36 -5.99 5.61
N ASP A 61 17.33 -6.66 5.00
CA ASP A 61 18.39 -6.00 4.24
C ASP A 61 17.93 -5.50 2.88
N PHE A 62 18.48 -4.35 2.48
CA PHE A 62 18.37 -3.87 1.11
C PHE A 62 19.11 -4.81 0.16
N GLY A 63 18.42 -5.31 -0.85
CA GLY A 63 19.01 -6.17 -1.87
C GLY A 63 19.37 -5.36 -3.11
N LEU A 64 20.62 -5.51 -3.56
CA LEU A 64 21.12 -4.96 -4.80
C LEU A 64 21.61 -6.11 -5.68
N THR A 65 21.06 -6.23 -6.89
CA THR A 65 21.58 -7.16 -7.89
C THR A 65 21.99 -6.41 -9.16
N MET A 66 23.08 -6.84 -9.77
CA MET A 66 23.62 -6.23 -10.97
C MET A 66 23.82 -7.33 -12.01
N ASP A 67 22.81 -7.50 -12.86
CA ASP A 67 22.91 -8.31 -14.08
C ASP A 67 23.18 -7.31 -15.24
N ASP A 68 22.22 -7.13 -16.16
CA ASP A 68 22.30 -6.13 -17.24
C ASP A 68 21.86 -4.73 -16.82
N GLN A 69 20.94 -4.64 -15.85
CA GLN A 69 20.49 -3.41 -15.20
C GLN A 69 20.62 -3.58 -13.69
N MET A 70 20.83 -2.47 -12.98
CA MET A 70 20.92 -2.48 -11.53
C MET A 70 19.52 -2.56 -10.95
N LYS A 71 19.21 -3.67 -10.26
CA LYS A 71 17.92 -3.91 -9.64
C LYS A 71 18.03 -3.76 -8.14
N ILE A 72 17.08 -3.03 -7.59
CA ILE A 72 16.94 -2.85 -6.15
C ILE A 72 15.74 -3.64 -5.66
N SER A 73 15.88 -4.19 -4.46
CA SER A 73 14.82 -4.92 -3.78
C SER A 73 14.78 -4.54 -2.32
N LEU A 74 13.58 -4.27 -1.82
CA LEU A 74 13.37 -3.75 -0.48
C LEU A 74 12.04 -4.29 0.03
N THR A 75 12.02 -4.76 1.28
CA THR A 75 10.75 -4.99 1.98
C THR A 75 10.51 -3.84 2.94
N VAL A 76 9.33 -3.23 2.83
CA VAL A 76 8.86 -2.16 3.73
C VAL A 76 7.73 -2.70 4.57
N GLY A 77 7.82 -2.49 5.88
CA GLY A 77 6.77 -2.72 6.85
C GLY A 77 5.96 -1.46 7.08
N LEU A 78 4.65 -1.61 7.17
CA LEU A 78 3.69 -0.60 7.60
C LEU A 78 3.01 -1.14 8.86
N GLU A 79 3.14 -0.43 9.97
CA GLU A 79 2.70 -0.93 11.28
C GLU A 79 1.19 -0.80 11.47
N ASP A 80 0.64 0.37 11.15
CA ASP A 80 -0.77 0.70 11.38
C ASP A 80 -1.34 1.44 10.16
N LEU A 81 -1.93 0.68 9.23
CA LEU A 81 -2.71 1.27 8.15
C LEU A 81 -4.16 1.39 8.55
N ILE A 82 -4.76 2.54 8.27
CA ILE A 82 -6.17 2.80 8.53
C ILE A 82 -6.87 3.02 7.20
N VAL A 83 -7.90 2.24 6.92
CA VAL A 83 -8.77 2.41 5.77
C VAL A 83 -10.15 2.78 6.25
N THR A 84 -10.63 3.95 5.84
CA THR A 84 -11.98 4.42 6.16
C THR A 84 -12.75 4.66 4.89
N TYR A 85 -13.95 4.12 4.78
CA TYR A 85 -14.93 4.53 3.78
C TYR A 85 -16.09 5.22 4.49
N GLN A 86 -16.43 6.42 4.03
CA GLN A 86 -17.53 7.19 4.62
C GLN A 86 -18.85 6.43 4.52
N GLU A 87 -19.07 5.76 3.40
CA GLU A 87 -20.24 4.93 3.18
C GLU A 87 -19.87 3.59 2.53
N TYR A 88 -20.37 2.52 3.13
CA TYR A 88 -20.57 1.23 2.49
C TYR A 88 -22.06 1.03 2.24
N TYR A 89 -22.39 0.33 1.17
CA TYR A 89 -23.73 -0.12 0.89
C TYR A 89 -23.68 -1.57 0.45
N VAL A 90 -24.52 -2.42 1.06
CA VAL A 90 -24.70 -3.81 0.62
C VAL A 90 -26.18 -4.05 0.42
N LYS A 91 -26.54 -4.60 -0.72
CA LYS A 91 -27.89 -5.11 -0.99
C LYS A 91 -27.79 -6.57 -1.33
N ALA A 92 -28.52 -7.41 -0.60
CA ALA A 92 -28.56 -8.84 -0.85
C ALA A 92 -29.92 -9.42 -0.45
N MET A 93 -30.48 -10.27 -1.32
CA MET A 93 -31.74 -11.00 -1.08
C MET A 93 -32.87 -10.11 -0.49
N GLY A 94 -33.07 -8.92 -1.07
CA GLY A 94 -34.12 -7.99 -0.66
C GLY A 94 -33.81 -7.14 0.58
N LEU A 95 -32.69 -7.39 1.28
CA LEU A 95 -32.21 -6.56 2.37
C LEU A 95 -31.14 -5.59 1.89
N ALA A 96 -31.14 -4.38 2.44
CA ALA A 96 -30.12 -3.37 2.20
C ALA A 96 -29.58 -2.86 3.54
N VAL A 97 -28.26 -2.71 3.61
CA VAL A 97 -27.56 -2.18 4.78
C VAL A 97 -26.55 -1.16 4.30
N SER A 98 -26.51 -0.02 4.99
CA SER A 98 -25.46 0.98 4.82
C SER A 98 -24.94 1.50 6.16
N GLY A 99 -23.74 2.05 6.11
CA GLY A 99 -23.04 2.65 7.23
C GLY A 99 -21.63 3.07 6.84
N SER A 100 -20.80 3.43 7.81
CA SER A 100 -19.37 3.66 7.61
C SER A 100 -18.57 2.38 7.77
N LEU A 101 -17.44 2.27 7.07
CA LEU A 101 -16.48 1.18 7.24
C LEU A 101 -15.17 1.76 7.74
N ASN A 102 -14.68 1.24 8.87
CA ASN A 102 -13.34 1.51 9.37
C ASN A 102 -12.58 0.20 9.46
N ALA A 103 -11.39 0.14 8.88
CA ALA A 103 -10.53 -1.02 8.94
C ALA A 103 -9.14 -0.61 9.43
N ASN A 104 -8.63 -1.35 10.42
CA ASN A 104 -7.26 -1.25 10.86
C ASN A 104 -6.50 -2.48 10.35
N ILE A 105 -5.44 -2.25 9.60
CA ILE A 105 -4.58 -3.27 9.01
C ILE A 105 -3.21 -3.16 9.67
N LYS A 106 -2.84 -4.19 10.43
CA LYS A 106 -1.57 -4.23 11.15
C LYS A 106 -0.54 -5.11 10.47
N GLU A 107 0.71 -4.69 10.60
CA GLU A 107 1.89 -5.45 10.19
C GLU A 107 1.81 -5.86 8.71
N VAL A 108 1.71 -4.85 7.86
CA VAL A 108 1.67 -5.00 6.41
C VAL A 108 3.09 -4.97 5.87
N ASN A 109 3.50 -6.02 5.15
CA ASN A 109 4.79 -6.06 4.49
C ASN A 109 4.58 -5.94 2.98
N VAL A 110 5.27 -4.97 2.40
CA VAL A 110 5.24 -4.68 0.97
C VAL A 110 6.64 -4.88 0.42
N PHE A 111 6.77 -5.77 -0.56
CA PHE A 111 7.99 -5.92 -1.33
C PHE A 111 7.96 -4.92 -2.49
N LEU A 112 9.03 -4.15 -2.60
CA LEU A 112 9.30 -3.23 -3.69
C LEU A 112 10.50 -3.76 -4.48
N SER A 113 10.31 -3.87 -5.80
CA SER A 113 11.39 -4.02 -6.77
C SER A 113 11.40 -2.80 -7.66
N ALA A 114 12.59 -2.26 -7.88
CA ALA A 114 12.76 -1.19 -8.85
C ALA A 114 14.06 -1.36 -9.64
N THR A 115 14.07 -0.84 -10.85
CA THR A 115 15.20 -0.88 -11.76
C THR A 115 15.80 0.51 -11.89
N MET A 116 17.12 0.60 -11.75
CA MET A 116 17.91 1.81 -11.96
C MET A 116 18.48 1.80 -13.37
N GLU A 117 18.01 2.69 -14.23
CA GLU A 117 18.63 2.94 -15.53
C GLU A 117 19.90 3.77 -15.38
N ASN A 118 20.87 3.53 -16.27
CA ASN A 118 22.16 4.23 -16.31
C ASN A 118 22.93 4.23 -14.98
N LYS A 119 22.64 3.27 -14.09
CA LYS A 119 23.21 3.17 -12.73
C LYS A 119 23.00 4.45 -11.90
N SER A 120 21.93 5.18 -12.18
CA SER A 120 21.59 6.41 -11.48
C SER A 120 20.33 6.24 -10.66
N LEU A 121 20.33 6.76 -9.44
CA LEU A 121 19.12 6.85 -8.61
C LEU A 121 18.10 7.83 -9.20
N CYS A 122 18.49 8.57 -10.25
CA CYS A 122 17.62 9.48 -11.00
C CYS A 122 16.76 8.82 -12.06
N PHE A 123 16.97 7.55 -12.37
CA PHE A 123 16.12 6.85 -13.31
C PHE A 123 15.69 5.55 -12.66
N LEU A 124 14.91 5.70 -11.59
CA LEU A 124 14.43 4.59 -10.79
C LEU A 124 12.97 4.29 -11.13
N TYR A 125 12.75 3.14 -11.75
CA TYR A 125 11.43 2.70 -12.18
C TYR A 125 10.93 1.61 -11.23
N VAL A 126 9.77 1.82 -10.62
CA VAL A 126 9.13 0.78 -9.80
C VAL A 126 8.62 -0.32 -10.71
N ASP A 127 9.26 -1.49 -10.64
CA ASP A 127 8.88 -2.66 -11.43
C ASP A 127 7.67 -3.34 -10.81
N LYS A 128 7.69 -3.47 -9.48
CA LYS A 128 6.72 -4.29 -8.76
C LYS A 128 6.54 -3.84 -7.33
N ILE A 129 5.28 -3.74 -6.94
CA ILE A 129 4.83 -3.64 -5.56
C ILE A 129 3.97 -4.85 -5.25
N GLN A 130 4.29 -5.58 -4.19
CA GLN A 130 3.55 -6.77 -3.80
C GLN A 130 3.38 -6.83 -2.29
N PHE A 131 2.15 -7.04 -1.83
CA PHE A 131 1.90 -7.42 -0.45
C PHE A 131 2.41 -8.84 -0.22
N VAL A 132 3.43 -8.93 0.63
CA VAL A 132 4.03 -10.18 1.09
C VAL A 132 3.26 -10.72 2.28
N LYS A 133 2.77 -9.83 3.15
CA LYS A 133 2.12 -10.22 4.41
C LYS A 133 1.08 -9.20 4.85
N LEU A 134 -0.05 -9.71 5.35
CA LEU A 134 -1.10 -8.95 6.04
C LEU A 134 -1.48 -9.77 7.27
N HIS A 135 -1.14 -9.26 8.45
CA HIS A 135 -1.16 -10.09 9.65
C HIS A 135 -2.49 -10.01 10.41
N LYS A 136 -3.00 -8.79 10.63
CA LYS A 136 -4.30 -8.58 11.27
C LYS A 136 -5.11 -7.52 10.52
N LEU A 137 -6.39 -7.82 10.33
CA LEU A 137 -7.35 -6.94 9.70
C LEU A 137 -8.62 -6.90 10.55
N ASP A 138 -8.72 -5.82 11.32
CA ASP A 138 -9.86 -5.53 12.18
C ASP A 138 -10.80 -4.61 11.39
N ILE A 139 -12.04 -5.05 11.19
CA ILE A 139 -13.04 -4.32 10.41
C ILE A 139 -14.19 -3.97 11.36
N ASP A 140 -14.47 -2.68 11.46
CA ASP A 140 -15.63 -2.11 12.14
C ASP A 140 -16.60 -1.54 11.09
N LEU A 141 -17.81 -2.10 11.06
CA LEU A 141 -18.92 -1.69 10.19
C LEU A 141 -20.02 -0.93 10.97
N GLY A 142 -19.70 -0.49 12.19
CA GLY A 142 -20.60 0.18 13.12
C GLY A 142 -21.47 -0.77 13.95
N LYS A 143 -22.22 -0.21 14.92
CA LYS A 143 -23.05 -0.92 15.93
C LYS A 143 -24.31 -1.62 15.39
N LYS A 144 -24.32 -2.10 14.14
CA LYS A 144 -25.43 -2.90 13.59
C LYS A 144 -25.11 -4.38 13.72
N PHE A 145 -25.69 -4.98 14.76
CA PHE A 145 -25.63 -6.41 15.11
C PHE A 145 -25.69 -7.35 13.89
N ALA A 146 -24.79 -8.34 13.90
CA ALA A 146 -24.91 -9.73 13.46
C ALA A 146 -25.93 -10.08 12.35
N SER A 147 -26.03 -9.28 11.28
CA SER A 147 -26.74 -9.72 10.08
C SER A 147 -25.78 -10.41 9.13
N TRP A 148 -26.24 -11.49 8.48
CA TRP A 148 -25.48 -12.18 7.44
C TRP A 148 -25.03 -11.24 6.31
N ALA A 149 -25.75 -10.14 6.08
CA ALA A 149 -25.40 -9.10 5.12
C ALA A 149 -24.13 -8.32 5.53
N VAL A 150 -23.98 -7.98 6.81
CA VAL A 150 -22.76 -7.36 7.37
C VAL A 150 -21.57 -8.30 7.24
N THR A 151 -21.75 -9.60 7.50
CA THR A 151 -20.72 -10.61 7.28
C THR A 151 -20.29 -10.68 5.80
N LYS A 152 -21.24 -10.61 4.87
CA LYS A 152 -20.92 -10.55 3.44
C LYS A 152 -20.16 -9.28 3.06
N ALA A 153 -20.53 -8.12 3.61
CA ALA A 153 -19.81 -6.87 3.39
C ALA A 153 -18.37 -6.95 3.91
N ALA A 154 -18.16 -7.47 5.12
CA ALA A 154 -16.83 -7.67 5.69
C ALA A 154 -15.98 -8.63 4.83
N ASN A 155 -16.56 -9.74 4.36
CA ASN A 155 -15.86 -10.68 3.49
C ASN A 155 -15.53 -10.09 2.12
N ALA A 156 -16.45 -9.35 1.51
CA ALA A 156 -16.20 -8.66 0.25
C ALA A 156 -15.06 -7.64 0.39
N PHE A 157 -15.04 -6.87 1.49
CA PHE A 157 -13.94 -5.96 1.78
C PHE A 157 -12.61 -6.70 1.97
N ARG A 158 -12.58 -7.78 2.76
CA ARG A 158 -11.37 -8.60 2.98
C ARG A 158 -10.76 -9.12 1.68
N THR A 159 -11.59 -9.51 0.72
CA THR A 159 -11.13 -10.02 -0.58
C THR A 159 -10.51 -8.92 -1.45
N ASN A 160 -11.00 -7.69 -1.34
CA ASN A 160 -10.58 -6.59 -2.23
C ASN A 160 -9.51 -5.67 -1.64
N ILE A 161 -9.40 -5.60 -0.31
CA ILE A 161 -8.53 -4.62 0.37
C ILE A 161 -7.06 -4.73 -0.04
N LYS A 162 -6.56 -5.95 -0.24
CA LYS A 162 -5.18 -6.18 -0.66
C LYS A 162 -4.91 -5.47 -1.99
N SER A 163 -5.72 -5.75 -3.01
CA SER A 163 -5.56 -5.17 -4.34
C SER A 163 -5.76 -3.64 -4.34
N LEU A 164 -6.69 -3.14 -3.52
CA LEU A 164 -6.93 -1.70 -3.40
C LEU A 164 -5.73 -0.96 -2.82
N VAL A 165 -5.14 -1.49 -1.74
CA VAL A 165 -3.97 -0.86 -1.12
C VAL A 165 -2.73 -1.06 -2.00
N GLU A 166 -2.55 -2.22 -2.64
CA GLU A 166 -1.48 -2.46 -3.63
C GLU A 166 -1.52 -1.42 -4.75
N ALA A 167 -2.67 -1.25 -5.40
CA ALA A 167 -2.83 -0.31 -6.51
C ALA A 167 -2.55 1.13 -6.08
N LYS A 168 -2.96 1.51 -4.86
CA LYS A 168 -2.77 2.88 -4.35
C LYS A 168 -1.35 3.16 -3.89
N LEU A 169 -0.68 2.18 -3.29
CA LEU A 169 0.75 2.26 -3.02
C LEU A 169 1.57 2.33 -4.31
N ASP A 170 1.22 1.52 -5.31
CA ASP A 170 1.86 1.53 -6.64
C ASP A 170 1.73 2.90 -7.30
N GLU A 171 0.52 3.46 -7.38
CA GLU A 171 0.27 4.79 -7.91
C GLU A 171 1.10 5.87 -7.18
N ALA A 172 1.09 5.85 -5.85
CA ALA A 172 1.73 6.87 -5.05
C ALA A 172 3.27 6.76 -5.07
N LEU A 173 3.83 5.55 -5.02
CA LEU A 173 5.27 5.33 -5.11
C LEU A 173 5.79 5.62 -6.52
N LYS A 174 5.08 5.21 -7.57
CA LYS A 174 5.42 5.63 -8.94
C LYS A 174 5.45 7.14 -9.05
N LYS A 175 4.45 7.85 -8.52
CA LYS A 175 4.44 9.33 -8.55
C LYS A 175 5.61 9.96 -7.80
N ILE A 176 6.03 9.41 -6.67
CA ILE A 176 7.14 9.95 -5.85
C ILE A 176 8.51 9.63 -6.46
N LEU A 177 8.62 8.46 -7.10
CA LEU A 177 9.86 7.98 -7.71
C LEU A 177 9.97 8.39 -9.18
N ASP A 178 8.90 8.91 -9.77
CA ASP A 178 8.88 9.46 -11.11
C ASP A 178 9.91 10.60 -11.20
N PRO A 179 10.99 10.41 -11.97
CA PRO A 179 12.07 11.36 -12.03
C PRO A 179 11.70 12.67 -12.72
N ASP A 180 10.64 12.67 -13.55
CA ASP A 180 10.15 13.86 -14.24
C ASP A 180 9.32 14.75 -13.29
N VAL A 181 8.70 14.16 -12.27
CA VAL A 181 7.81 14.84 -11.32
C VAL A 181 8.53 15.18 -10.02
N ASN A 182 9.29 14.23 -9.50
CA ASN A 182 9.85 14.25 -8.17
C ASN A 182 11.33 13.88 -8.25
N GLY A 183 12.14 14.82 -8.73
CA GLY A 183 13.60 14.79 -8.62
C GLY A 183 14.09 14.90 -7.18
N VAL A 184 13.52 14.14 -6.24
CA VAL A 184 13.90 14.09 -4.82
C VAL A 184 15.38 13.71 -4.67
N VAL A 185 15.90 12.95 -5.64
CA VAL A 185 17.31 12.52 -5.68
C VAL A 185 18.14 13.32 -6.71
N CYS A 186 17.52 14.21 -7.49
CA CYS A 186 18.09 14.69 -8.77
C CYS A 186 18.08 16.21 -8.96
N LYS A 187 17.70 16.97 -7.93
CA LYS A 187 17.96 18.42 -7.95
C LYS A 187 19.38 18.68 -7.46
N ASN A 188 20.18 19.25 -8.37
CA ASN A 188 21.53 19.79 -8.15
C ASN A 188 21.71 20.52 -6.83
#